data_AF-A0A945JAT6-F1
#
_entry.id   AF-A0A945JAT6-F1
#
_cell.length_a   1.000
_cell.length_b   1.000
_cell.length_c   1.000
_cell.angle_alpha   90.00
_cell.angle_beta   90.00
_cell.angle_gamma   90.00
#
_symmetry.space_group_name_H-M   'P 1'
#
loop_
_entity.id
_entity.type
_entity.pdbx_description
1 polymer ?
#
loop_
_entity_poly.entity_id
_entity_poly.type
_entity_poly.pdbx_seq_one_letter_code
_entity_poly.pdbx_strand_id
1 'polypeptide(L)'
;MRVTLAIAALVAVTAAACGVAEEVSAPATTPDLFGISAAITTIAPLKVDGWVPVDLPDLRAASDQCVDDAQPDSIQIVEEGPETVTVESGDTLGKIAKRYERTVEQFLRTNGLSDPNMLKIGQVLLIPRESSRELDIPGGPLIRFEDLVCVIDTRVMAFGPDGLALNRSGLIQVFVRWPRIEGPRESPKVNGRLLGITQGAVQKFLDETATAVERNGYACRESTEGRCMWIQHQYDVLLATDEILSLRNTVRRLLPGIAGETSEILTETFDLSTGQPIQVTDLFDPTTDWVAAVSTEAQARLELEPWTDQRRVAGAGPEAINFARFNLTHGGLVLSFAPFSVGGSGTNTLSITIPYPALDGYWAVGGPVASLG
;
A
#
# COMPACT_ATOMS: atom_id res chain seq x y z
N MET A 1 -23.98 40.08 -73.32
CA MET A 1 -23.28 38.80 -73.56
C MET A 1 -22.14 39.06 -74.54
N ARG A 2 -20.92 38.63 -74.20
CA ARG A 2 -19.66 38.76 -74.98
C ARG A 2 -19.08 40.19 -75.04
N VAL A 3 -17.95 40.48 -74.35
CA VAL A 3 -16.55 40.05 -74.58
C VAL A 3 -15.97 40.73 -75.82
N THR A 4 -14.95 41.57 -75.62
CA THR A 4 -13.61 41.58 -76.29
C THR A 4 -12.88 42.88 -75.92
N LEU A 5 -11.74 42.81 -75.20
CA LEU A 5 -10.34 42.65 -75.67
C LEU A 5 -9.64 43.98 -76.00
N ALA A 6 -8.58 44.31 -75.23
CA ALA A 6 -7.26 44.81 -75.67
C ALA A 6 -6.63 45.67 -74.55
N ILE A 7 -5.31 45.80 -74.31
CA ILE A 7 -4.03 45.22 -74.74
C ILE A 7 -3.00 45.82 -73.73
N ALA A 8 -1.87 45.12 -73.50
CA ALA A 8 -0.53 45.58 -73.01
C ALA A 8 -0.08 44.75 -71.78
N ALA A 9 0.82 43.76 -71.87
CA ALA A 9 2.23 43.78 -72.27
C ALA A 9 3.03 44.87 -71.53
N LEU A 10 4.13 44.63 -70.82
CA LEU A 10 4.92 43.45 -70.49
C LEU A 10 6.08 44.00 -69.63
N VAL A 11 6.26 43.63 -68.36
CA VAL A 11 7.61 43.42 -67.79
C VAL A 11 7.53 42.33 -66.71
N ALA A 12 8.34 41.34 -67.00
CA ALA A 12 8.62 40.08 -66.34
C ALA A 12 9.19 40.19 -64.91
N VAL A 13 8.72 39.22 -64.08
CA VAL A 13 9.57 38.30 -63.28
C VAL A 13 10.15 38.91 -61.99
N THR A 14 9.92 38.37 -60.78
CA THR A 14 9.67 36.99 -60.33
C THR A 14 8.77 36.99 -59.09
N ALA A 15 7.91 35.96 -59.00
CA ALA A 15 7.51 35.20 -57.82
C ALA A 15 7.36 35.97 -56.49
N ALA A 16 6.12 36.23 -56.07
CA ALA A 16 5.31 35.33 -55.24
C ALA A 16 5.80 35.28 -53.78
N ALA A 17 4.96 35.38 -52.77
CA ALA A 17 3.56 35.74 -52.71
C ALA A 17 3.29 36.15 -51.25
N CYS A 18 2.34 37.07 -51.13
CA CYS A 18 1.29 37.15 -50.12
C CYS A 18 1.59 36.81 -48.64
N GLY A 19 1.12 37.74 -47.81
CA GLY A 19 0.24 37.36 -46.71
C GLY A 19 0.92 37.40 -45.36
N VAL A 20 1.12 38.60 -44.85
CA VAL A 20 1.12 38.84 -43.41
C VAL A 20 -0.26 38.44 -42.89
N ALA A 21 -0.35 37.27 -42.31
CA ALA A 21 -1.37 36.92 -41.33
C ALA A 21 -0.63 36.77 -40.00
N GLU A 22 -0.94 37.66 -39.06
CA GLU A 22 -0.50 37.53 -37.67
C GLU A 22 -1.09 36.25 -37.09
N GLU A 23 -0.30 35.18 -37.09
CA GLU A 23 -0.47 34.07 -36.16
C GLU A 23 0.39 34.32 -34.93
N VAL A 24 -0.30 34.39 -33.79
CA VAL A 24 0.26 34.43 -32.44
C VAL A 24 1.19 33.24 -32.26
N SER A 25 2.50 33.47 -32.35
CA SER A 25 3.50 32.47 -31.98
C SER A 25 3.49 32.29 -30.47
N ALA A 26 2.97 31.15 -30.00
CA ALA A 26 3.27 30.64 -28.68
C ALA A 26 4.80 30.53 -28.54
N PRO A 27 5.43 31.03 -27.45
CA PRO A 27 6.83 30.73 -27.22
C PRO A 27 6.96 29.24 -26.91
N ALA A 28 7.69 28.56 -27.79
CA ALA A 28 8.15 27.21 -27.60
C ALA A 28 8.97 27.10 -26.30
N THR A 29 8.64 26.09 -25.52
CA THR A 29 9.52 25.32 -24.62
C THR A 29 10.56 26.15 -23.86
N THR A 30 10.18 26.63 -22.68
CA THR A 30 11.16 26.77 -21.59
C THR A 30 11.72 25.37 -21.27
N PRO A 31 13.04 25.17 -21.32
CA PRO A 31 13.62 23.96 -20.76
C PRO A 31 13.37 23.98 -19.26
N ASP A 32 12.79 22.90 -18.77
CA ASP A 32 12.61 22.57 -17.36
C ASP A 32 13.99 22.53 -16.68
N LEU A 33 14.45 23.70 -16.25
CA LEU A 33 15.60 23.88 -15.36
C LEU A 33 15.03 23.93 -13.94
N PHE A 34 15.51 23.00 -13.09
CA PHE A 34 15.03 22.65 -11.73
C PHE A 34 13.88 21.62 -11.74
N GLY A 35 14.11 20.31 -11.85
CA GLY A 35 15.17 19.53 -11.21
C GLY A 35 14.65 18.81 -9.95
N ILE A 36 13.63 17.97 -10.10
CA ILE A 36 13.29 16.91 -9.12
C ILE A 36 13.59 15.56 -9.75
N SER A 37 14.82 15.39 -10.24
CA SER A 37 15.40 14.06 -10.31
C SER A 37 16.11 13.89 -8.98
N ALA A 38 15.44 13.29 -8.01
CA ALA A 38 16.18 12.49 -7.04
C ALA A 38 16.97 11.52 -7.92
N ALA A 39 18.26 11.79 -8.07
CA ALA A 39 19.17 10.89 -8.74
C ALA A 39 19.17 9.63 -7.88
N ILE A 40 18.24 8.72 -8.16
CA ILE A 40 18.45 7.31 -7.90
C ILE A 40 19.69 7.06 -8.73
N THR A 41 20.83 6.91 -8.09
CA THR A 41 22.03 6.40 -8.74
C THR A 41 21.60 5.02 -9.22
N THR A 42 21.08 4.91 -10.45
CA THR A 42 20.77 3.64 -11.08
C THR A 42 22.11 3.02 -11.37
N ILE A 43 22.67 2.38 -10.34
CA ILE A 43 23.82 1.51 -10.48
C ILE A 43 23.41 0.51 -11.57
N ALA A 44 24.26 0.38 -12.60
CA ALA A 44 23.94 -0.50 -13.71
C ALA A 44 23.55 -1.90 -13.19
N PRO A 45 22.50 -2.52 -13.75
CA PRO A 45 22.05 -3.82 -13.30
C PRO A 45 23.21 -4.81 -13.35
N LEU A 46 23.41 -5.56 -12.26
CA LEU A 46 24.47 -6.57 -12.19
C LEU A 46 24.09 -7.69 -13.16
N LYS A 47 24.99 -8.01 -14.07
CA LYS A 47 24.79 -9.03 -15.11
C LYS A 47 25.77 -10.17 -14.90
N VAL A 48 25.27 -11.39 -14.99
CA VAL A 48 26.09 -12.61 -14.99
C VAL A 48 26.97 -12.62 -16.24
N ASP A 49 28.26 -12.85 -16.06
CA ASP A 49 29.22 -12.90 -17.17
C ASP A 49 28.85 -13.99 -18.18
N GLY A 50 28.84 -13.62 -19.46
CA GLY A 50 28.44 -14.52 -20.55
C GLY A 50 26.92 -14.75 -20.67
N TRP A 51 26.09 -14.09 -19.85
CA TRP A 51 24.64 -14.25 -19.95
C TRP A 51 24.07 -13.69 -21.25
N VAL A 52 23.28 -14.52 -21.92
CA VAL A 52 22.49 -14.15 -23.09
C VAL A 52 21.03 -14.09 -22.64
N PRO A 53 20.30 -13.01 -22.97
CA PRO A 53 18.89 -12.91 -22.61
C PRO A 53 18.09 -14.12 -23.06
N VAL A 54 17.27 -14.64 -22.16
CA VAL A 54 16.47 -15.86 -22.37
C VAL A 54 15.06 -15.63 -21.89
N ASP A 55 14.08 -16.18 -22.60
CA ASP A 55 12.68 -16.19 -22.17
C ASP A 55 12.46 -17.30 -21.14
N LEU A 56 11.77 -16.99 -20.04
CA LEU A 56 11.56 -17.89 -18.90
C LEU A 56 10.05 -18.08 -18.65
N PRO A 57 9.32 -18.80 -19.54
CA PRO A 57 7.88 -18.95 -19.43
C PRO A 57 7.45 -19.65 -18.14
N ASP A 58 8.23 -20.62 -17.65
CA ASP A 58 7.94 -21.31 -16.38
C ASP A 58 8.05 -20.36 -15.17
N LEU A 59 8.99 -19.40 -15.20
CA LEU A 59 9.14 -18.38 -14.17
C LEU A 59 7.95 -17.41 -14.18
N ARG A 60 7.50 -17.00 -15.38
CA ARG A 60 6.32 -16.16 -15.55
C ARG A 60 5.06 -16.87 -15.04
N ALA A 61 4.84 -18.12 -15.44
CA ALA A 61 3.71 -18.92 -14.97
C ALA A 61 3.73 -19.10 -13.44
N ALA A 62 4.90 -19.33 -12.83
CA ALA A 62 5.02 -19.43 -11.38
C ALA A 62 4.76 -18.09 -10.67
N SER A 63 5.07 -16.97 -11.34
CA SER A 63 4.80 -15.63 -10.83
C SER A 63 3.30 -15.31 -10.87
N ASP A 64 2.61 -15.66 -11.95
CA ASP A 64 1.15 -15.49 -12.06
C ASP A 64 0.43 -16.36 -11.02
N GLN A 65 0.84 -17.63 -10.87
CA GLN A 65 0.30 -18.52 -9.84
C GLN A 65 0.49 -17.96 -8.43
N CYS A 66 1.63 -17.35 -8.14
CA CYS A 66 1.93 -16.72 -6.85
C CYS A 66 0.93 -15.60 -6.49
N VAL A 67 0.47 -14.84 -7.49
CA VAL A 67 -0.50 -13.74 -7.32
C VAL A 67 -1.93 -14.28 -7.23
N ASP A 68 -2.23 -15.38 -7.92
CA ASP A 68 -3.52 -16.07 -7.80
C ASP A 68 -3.66 -16.76 -6.44
N ASP A 69 -2.59 -17.38 -5.92
CA ASP A 69 -2.54 -17.99 -4.58
C ASP A 69 -2.61 -16.94 -3.45
N ALA A 70 -2.38 -15.66 -3.75
CA ALA A 70 -2.58 -14.53 -2.83
C ALA A 70 -4.04 -14.26 -2.50
N GLN A 71 -4.97 -14.93 -3.18
CA GLN A 71 -6.39 -14.78 -2.89
C GLN A 71 -6.71 -15.47 -1.56
N PRO A 72 -7.55 -14.86 -0.69
CA PRO A 72 -8.04 -15.55 0.48
C PRO A 72 -8.71 -16.85 0.06
N ASP A 73 -8.55 -17.91 0.85
CA ASP A 73 -9.29 -19.17 0.65
C ASP A 73 -10.74 -18.82 0.32
N SER A 74 -11.22 -19.32 -0.83
CA SER A 74 -12.62 -19.16 -1.21
C SER A 74 -13.46 -19.51 0.01
N ILE A 75 -14.36 -18.63 0.44
CA ILE A 75 -15.31 -18.98 1.50
C ILE A 75 -16.01 -20.23 0.99
N GLN A 76 -15.63 -21.40 1.50
CA GLN A 76 -16.41 -22.60 1.28
C GLN A 76 -17.72 -22.30 2.00
N ILE A 77 -18.75 -21.98 1.21
CA ILE A 77 -20.12 -21.99 1.69
C ILE A 77 -20.37 -23.48 1.97
N VAL A 78 -20.00 -23.92 3.17
CA VAL A 78 -20.39 -25.23 3.67
C VAL A 78 -21.91 -25.17 3.68
N GLU A 79 -22.57 -25.99 2.86
CA GLU A 79 -24.04 -26.05 2.80
C GLU A 79 -24.66 -26.51 4.12
N GLU A 80 -23.85 -27.03 5.04
CA GLU A 80 -24.23 -27.19 6.44
C GLU A 80 -24.13 -25.82 7.13
N GLY A 81 -25.30 -25.32 7.57
CA GLY A 81 -25.42 -24.08 8.34
C GLY A 81 -24.50 -24.08 9.59
N PRO A 82 -24.35 -22.92 10.25
CA PRO A 82 -23.44 -22.79 11.38
C PRO A 82 -23.70 -23.88 12.43
N GLU A 83 -22.63 -24.52 12.92
CA GLU A 83 -22.73 -25.55 13.94
C GLU A 83 -23.31 -24.93 15.22
N THR A 84 -24.34 -25.58 15.79
CA THR A 84 -25.03 -25.07 16.97
C THR A 84 -25.05 -26.10 18.09
N VAL A 85 -25.05 -25.60 19.33
CA VAL A 85 -25.27 -26.38 20.55
C VAL A 85 -26.51 -25.86 21.27
N THR A 86 -27.40 -26.78 21.66
CA THR A 86 -28.57 -26.44 22.49
C THR A 86 -28.18 -26.57 23.97
N VAL A 87 -28.47 -25.54 24.76
CA VAL A 87 -28.20 -25.51 26.20
C VAL A 87 -29.08 -26.54 26.92
N GLU A 88 -28.45 -27.47 27.63
CA GLU A 88 -29.12 -28.48 28.44
C GLU A 88 -29.13 -28.13 29.94
N SER A 89 -29.94 -28.85 30.72
CA SER A 89 -29.99 -28.66 32.18
C SER A 89 -28.63 -28.96 32.81
N GLY A 90 -28.03 -27.96 33.45
CA GLY A 90 -26.72 -28.06 34.11
C GLY A 90 -25.53 -27.63 33.24
N ASP A 91 -25.78 -27.23 32.00
CA ASP A 91 -24.80 -26.53 31.17
C ASP A 91 -24.52 -25.13 31.73
N THR A 92 -23.28 -24.70 31.56
CA THR A 92 -22.86 -23.31 31.73
C THR A 92 -22.08 -22.91 30.49
N LEU A 93 -22.01 -21.60 30.19
CA LEU A 93 -21.30 -21.15 28.99
C LEU A 93 -19.83 -21.57 29.02
N GLY A 94 -19.22 -21.65 30.21
CA GLY A 94 -17.87 -22.18 30.41
C GLY A 94 -17.72 -23.68 30.11
N LYS A 95 -18.70 -24.51 30.48
CA LYS A 95 -18.67 -25.95 30.15
C LYS A 95 -18.87 -26.19 28.66
N ILE A 96 -19.77 -25.42 28.04
CA ILE A 96 -20.02 -25.47 26.60
C ILE A 96 -18.76 -25.02 25.85
N ALA A 97 -18.20 -23.85 26.20
CA ALA A 97 -16.99 -23.33 25.59
C ALA A 97 -15.83 -24.34 25.67
N LYS A 98 -15.61 -24.95 26.85
CA LYS A 98 -14.60 -25.99 27.03
C LYS A 98 -14.84 -27.24 26.18
N ARG A 99 -16.11 -27.64 25.97
CA ARG A 99 -16.48 -28.82 25.15
C ARG A 99 -16.05 -28.66 23.69
N TYR A 100 -16.08 -27.43 23.18
CA TYR A 100 -15.73 -27.09 21.80
C TYR A 100 -14.36 -26.41 21.68
N GLU A 101 -13.55 -26.48 22.75
CA GLU A 101 -12.20 -25.89 22.84
C GLU A 101 -12.14 -24.37 22.61
N ARG A 102 -13.23 -23.65 22.90
CA ARG A 102 -13.35 -22.19 22.74
C ARG A 102 -13.39 -21.45 24.06
N THR A 103 -13.31 -20.13 23.98
CA THR A 103 -13.47 -19.26 25.15
C THR A 103 -14.93 -18.88 25.36
N VAL A 104 -15.28 -18.60 26.62
CA VAL A 104 -16.60 -18.06 26.97
C VAL A 104 -16.86 -16.76 26.23
N GLU A 105 -15.83 -15.93 26.08
CA GLU A 105 -15.90 -14.64 25.40
C GLU A 105 -16.24 -14.79 23.91
N GLN A 106 -15.61 -15.75 23.22
CA GLN A 106 -15.93 -16.07 21.83
C GLN A 106 -17.41 -16.50 21.69
N PHE A 107 -17.92 -17.28 22.64
CA PHE A 107 -19.33 -17.66 22.66
C PHE A 107 -20.27 -16.47 22.96
N LEU A 108 -19.89 -15.57 23.87
CA LEU A 108 -20.66 -14.36 24.17
C LEU A 108 -20.79 -13.46 22.95
N ARG A 109 -19.67 -13.17 22.27
CA ARG A 109 -19.64 -12.35 21.05
C ARG A 109 -20.43 -12.99 19.92
N THR A 110 -20.18 -14.28 19.64
CA THR A 110 -20.83 -15.00 18.51
C THR A 110 -22.35 -15.10 18.68
N ASN A 111 -22.85 -15.13 19.93
CA ASN A 111 -24.27 -15.30 20.22
C ASN A 111 -24.98 -14.05 20.75
N GLY A 112 -24.30 -12.89 20.77
CA GLY A 112 -24.86 -11.64 21.27
C GLY A 112 -25.29 -11.70 22.74
N LEU A 113 -24.59 -12.48 23.56
CA LEU A 113 -24.91 -12.64 24.98
C LEU A 113 -24.14 -11.61 25.81
N SER A 114 -24.86 -10.93 26.72
CA SER A 114 -24.27 -9.90 27.59
C SER A 114 -23.82 -10.46 28.95
N ASP A 115 -24.35 -11.60 29.37
CA ASP A 115 -24.00 -12.25 30.63
C ASP A 115 -23.79 -13.77 30.44
N PRO A 116 -22.59 -14.31 30.72
CA PRO A 116 -22.30 -15.74 30.59
C PRO A 116 -23.10 -16.64 31.56
N ASN A 117 -23.76 -16.06 32.57
CA ASN A 117 -24.57 -16.77 33.55
C ASN A 117 -26.07 -16.82 33.17
N MET A 118 -26.48 -16.09 32.14
CA MET A 118 -27.89 -16.01 31.71
C MET A 118 -28.21 -16.96 30.54
N LEU A 119 -27.80 -18.23 30.65
CA LEU A 119 -28.21 -19.24 29.69
C LEU A 119 -29.58 -19.81 30.03
N LYS A 120 -30.46 -19.94 29.03
CA LYS A 120 -31.77 -20.59 29.17
C LYS A 120 -31.71 -22.01 28.63
N ILE A 121 -32.28 -22.96 29.36
CA ILE A 121 -32.42 -24.34 28.88
C ILE A 121 -33.24 -24.33 27.58
N GLY A 122 -32.74 -25.03 26.56
CA GLY A 122 -33.31 -25.05 25.21
C GLY A 122 -32.85 -23.90 24.30
N GLN A 123 -31.99 -23.00 24.79
CA GLN A 123 -31.37 -21.95 23.97
C GLN A 123 -30.36 -22.56 23.00
N VAL A 124 -30.45 -22.20 21.72
CA VAL A 124 -29.50 -22.62 20.70
C VAL A 124 -28.39 -21.58 20.62
N LEU A 125 -27.13 -22.04 20.70
CA LEU A 125 -25.93 -21.22 20.59
C LEU A 125 -25.13 -21.64 19.36
N LEU A 126 -24.71 -20.68 18.56
CA LEU A 126 -23.71 -20.81 17.51
C LEU A 126 -22.35 -21.11 18.12
N ILE A 127 -21.67 -22.13 17.59
CA ILE A 127 -20.30 -22.48 18.00
C ILE A 127 -19.33 -21.59 17.21
N PRO A 128 -18.42 -20.84 17.88
CA PRO A 128 -17.43 -20.01 17.20
C PRO A 128 -16.57 -20.85 16.22
N ARG A 129 -15.89 -20.25 15.24
CA ARG A 129 -14.89 -20.93 14.37
C ARG A 129 -13.46 -20.59 14.80
N GLU A 130 -12.52 -21.54 14.71
CA GLU A 130 -11.13 -21.29 15.11
C GLU A 130 -10.49 -20.30 14.13
N SER A 131 -9.68 -19.37 14.65
CA SER A 131 -8.80 -18.57 13.78
C SER A 131 -7.51 -18.13 14.46
N SER A 132 -6.45 -18.24 13.66
CA SER A 132 -5.17 -17.54 13.75
C SER A 132 -5.29 -16.13 14.35
N ARG A 133 -4.47 -15.88 15.37
CA ARG A 133 -4.23 -14.61 16.10
C ARG A 133 -5.22 -13.47 15.78
N GLU A 134 -6.37 -13.57 16.44
CA GLU A 134 -7.50 -12.63 16.43
C GLU A 134 -7.13 -11.33 17.16
N LEU A 135 -7.34 -10.16 16.53
CA LEU A 135 -7.42 -8.88 17.25
C LEU A 135 -8.90 -8.59 17.52
N ASP A 136 -9.31 -8.68 18.79
CA ASP A 136 -10.64 -8.25 19.22
C ASP A 136 -10.58 -6.79 19.68
N ILE A 137 -11.30 -5.93 18.95
CA ILE A 137 -11.38 -4.49 19.23
C ILE A 137 -12.80 -4.22 19.73
N PRO A 138 -13.00 -3.89 21.02
CA PRO A 138 -14.33 -3.61 21.55
C PRO A 138 -15.01 -2.47 20.78
N GLY A 139 -16.11 -2.78 20.06
CA GLY A 139 -16.84 -1.81 19.23
C GLY A 139 -16.15 -1.46 17.90
N GLY A 140 -15.35 -2.37 17.34
CA GLY A 140 -14.78 -2.26 16.00
C GLY A 140 -14.87 -3.58 15.22
N PRO A 141 -14.40 -3.62 13.96
CA PRO A 141 -14.41 -4.84 13.17
C PRO A 141 -13.49 -5.90 13.76
N LEU A 142 -13.82 -7.16 13.50
CA LEU A 142 -12.91 -8.27 13.74
C LEU A 142 -11.83 -8.27 12.66
N ILE A 143 -10.57 -8.27 13.06
CA ILE A 143 -9.43 -8.28 12.12
C ILE A 143 -8.62 -9.56 12.30
N ARG A 144 -8.47 -10.29 11.21
CA ARG A 144 -7.65 -11.51 11.12
C ARG A 144 -6.47 -11.25 10.19
N PHE A 145 -5.32 -11.83 10.48
CA PHE A 145 -4.19 -11.74 9.56
C PHE A 145 -4.05 -13.03 8.76
N GLU A 146 -3.87 -12.87 7.47
CA GLU A 146 -3.57 -13.93 6.52
C GLU A 146 -2.16 -13.71 5.97
N ASP A 147 -1.46 -14.83 5.73
CA ASP A 147 -0.09 -14.83 5.22
C ASP A 147 -0.08 -15.44 3.81
N LEU A 148 0.45 -14.71 2.83
CA LEU A 148 0.93 -15.24 1.55
C LEU A 148 2.43 -15.42 1.67
N VAL A 149 2.87 -16.64 1.46
CA VAL A 149 4.29 -16.95 1.34
C VAL A 149 4.48 -17.71 0.05
N CYS A 150 5.28 -17.13 -0.82
CA CYS A 150 5.56 -17.68 -2.13
C CYS A 150 7.07 -17.67 -2.38
N VAL A 151 7.61 -18.82 -2.79
CA VAL A 151 9.03 -19.02 -3.06
C VAL A 151 9.15 -19.61 -4.45
N ILE A 152 9.59 -18.79 -5.40
CA ILE A 152 9.66 -19.14 -6.82
C ILE A 152 11.10 -19.54 -7.16
N ASP A 153 11.29 -20.77 -7.61
CA ASP A 153 12.54 -21.23 -8.19
C ASP A 153 12.66 -20.77 -9.64
N THR A 154 13.63 -19.90 -9.90
CA THR A 154 13.88 -19.34 -11.24
C THR A 154 14.40 -20.36 -12.26
N ARG A 155 14.85 -21.54 -11.82
CA ARG A 155 15.57 -22.55 -12.61
C ARG A 155 16.86 -22.04 -13.26
N VAL A 156 17.30 -20.84 -12.87
CA VAL A 156 18.54 -20.21 -13.32
C VAL A 156 19.56 -20.27 -12.18
N MET A 157 20.81 -20.59 -12.52
CA MET A 157 21.91 -20.64 -11.55
C MET A 157 22.10 -19.27 -10.88
N ALA A 158 22.16 -19.25 -9.56
CA ALA A 158 22.35 -18.03 -8.79
C ALA A 158 23.82 -17.67 -8.65
N PHE A 159 24.12 -16.37 -8.74
CA PHE A 159 25.46 -15.80 -8.54
C PHE A 159 25.46 -14.81 -7.38
N GLY A 160 26.47 -14.92 -6.51
CA GLY A 160 26.64 -14.04 -5.35
C GLY A 160 27.24 -12.67 -5.69
N PRO A 161 27.41 -11.80 -4.68
CA PRO A 161 28.04 -10.47 -4.82
C PRO A 161 29.48 -10.51 -5.33
N ASP A 162 30.16 -11.63 -5.10
CA ASP A 162 31.51 -11.94 -5.58
C ASP A 162 31.54 -12.41 -7.04
N GLY A 163 30.37 -12.54 -7.68
CA GLY A 163 30.24 -13.08 -9.04
C GLY A 163 30.41 -14.59 -9.11
N LEU A 164 30.52 -15.29 -7.98
CA LEU A 164 30.67 -16.74 -7.95
C LEU A 164 29.31 -17.44 -7.94
N ALA A 165 29.24 -18.58 -8.62
CA ALA A 165 28.05 -19.41 -8.62
C ALA A 165 27.78 -19.99 -7.23
N LEU A 166 26.52 -19.91 -6.77
CA LEU A 166 26.08 -20.43 -5.49
C LEU A 166 25.71 -21.93 -5.54
N ASN A 167 25.92 -22.59 -6.68
CA ASN A 167 25.57 -24.00 -6.93
C ASN A 167 24.12 -24.37 -6.57
N ARG A 168 23.22 -23.40 -6.70
CA ARG A 168 21.77 -23.55 -6.50
C ARG A 168 21.02 -22.64 -7.46
N SER A 169 19.75 -22.94 -7.70
CA SER A 169 18.89 -22.01 -8.43
C SER A 169 18.65 -20.72 -7.63
N GLY A 170 18.43 -19.64 -8.35
CA GLY A 170 17.96 -18.38 -7.79
C GLY A 170 16.53 -18.49 -7.31
N LEU A 171 16.25 -17.87 -6.17
CA LEU A 171 14.92 -17.84 -5.56
C LEU A 171 14.37 -16.42 -5.54
N ILE A 172 13.10 -16.26 -5.90
CA ILE A 172 12.34 -15.02 -5.68
C ILE A 172 11.35 -15.29 -4.56
N GLN A 173 11.31 -14.44 -3.54
CA GLN A 173 10.50 -14.68 -2.35
C GLN A 173 9.53 -13.54 -2.09
N VAL A 174 8.26 -13.89 -1.88
CA VAL A 174 7.18 -12.95 -1.56
C VAL A 174 6.63 -13.33 -0.20
N PHE A 175 6.57 -12.35 0.71
CA PHE A 175 5.99 -12.49 2.03
C PHE A 175 4.98 -11.38 2.25
N VAL A 176 3.70 -11.68 2.30
CA VAL A 176 2.68 -10.67 2.59
C VAL A 176 1.90 -11.13 3.78
N ARG A 177 1.80 -10.29 4.80
CA ARG A 177 0.88 -10.46 5.92
C ARG A 177 -0.12 -9.33 5.91
N TRP A 178 -1.35 -9.59 5.47
CA TRP A 178 -2.40 -8.56 5.34
C TRP A 178 -3.59 -8.81 6.25
N PRO A 179 -4.34 -7.76 6.61
CA PRO A 179 -5.51 -7.87 7.44
C PRO A 179 -6.73 -8.23 6.58
N ARG A 180 -7.57 -9.10 7.10
CA ARG A 180 -8.91 -9.40 6.65
C ARG A 180 -9.89 -8.88 7.68
N ILE A 181 -10.78 -8.02 7.22
CA ILE A 181 -11.78 -7.33 8.05
C ILE A 181 -13.10 -8.08 7.97
N GLU A 182 -13.66 -8.46 9.11
CA GLU A 182 -14.97 -9.08 9.28
C GLU A 182 -15.85 -8.20 10.17
N GLY A 183 -17.17 -8.20 9.93
CA GLY A 183 -18.14 -7.45 10.72
C GLY A 183 -18.94 -6.42 9.90
N PRO A 184 -18.49 -5.15 9.78
CA PRO A 184 -19.24 -4.10 9.09
C PRO A 184 -19.67 -4.45 7.67
N ARG A 185 -20.82 -3.91 7.24
CA ARG A 185 -21.44 -4.21 5.95
C ARG A 185 -20.49 -3.98 4.76
N GLU A 186 -19.63 -2.97 4.83
CA GLU A 186 -18.73 -2.60 3.73
C GLU A 186 -17.31 -3.17 3.87
N SER A 187 -17.02 -3.96 4.90
CA SER A 187 -15.75 -4.69 5.05
C SER A 187 -15.36 -5.52 3.80
N PRO A 188 -16.30 -6.16 3.06
CA PRO A 188 -15.96 -6.83 1.81
C PRO A 188 -15.35 -5.90 0.75
N LYS A 189 -15.78 -4.64 0.66
CA LYS A 189 -15.18 -3.67 -0.28
C LYS A 189 -13.76 -3.30 0.14
N VAL A 190 -13.54 -3.08 1.44
CA VAL A 190 -12.21 -2.78 1.98
C VAL A 190 -11.26 -3.96 1.76
N ASN A 191 -11.70 -5.19 2.05
CA ASN A 191 -10.93 -6.40 1.77
C ASN A 191 -10.56 -6.52 0.29
N GLY A 192 -11.53 -6.30 -0.62
CA GLY A 192 -11.27 -6.35 -2.07
C GLY A 192 -10.26 -5.29 -2.53
N ARG A 193 -10.29 -4.08 -1.95
CA ARG A 193 -9.30 -3.03 -2.24
C ARG A 193 -7.91 -3.40 -1.74
N LEU A 194 -7.80 -3.85 -0.49
CA LEU A 194 -6.53 -4.27 0.11
C LEU A 194 -5.92 -5.43 -0.68
N LEU A 195 -6.74 -6.39 -1.10
CA LEU A 195 -6.31 -7.49 -1.96
C LEU A 195 -5.78 -6.96 -3.30
N GLY A 196 -6.53 -6.09 -3.98
CA GLY A 196 -6.11 -5.53 -5.27
C GLY A 196 -4.81 -4.71 -5.19
N ILE A 197 -4.64 -3.90 -4.13
CA ILE A 197 -3.40 -3.14 -3.87
C ILE A 197 -2.22 -4.11 -3.68
N THR A 198 -2.44 -5.15 -2.87
CA THR A 198 -1.42 -6.16 -2.56
C THR A 198 -1.03 -6.96 -3.80
N GLN A 199 -2.00 -7.50 -4.54
CA GLN A 199 -1.77 -8.26 -5.76
C GLN A 199 -1.06 -7.41 -6.82
N GLY A 200 -1.47 -6.15 -7.01
CA GLY A 200 -0.82 -5.24 -7.94
C GLY A 200 0.65 -4.95 -7.56
N ALA A 201 0.94 -4.78 -6.27
CA ALA A 201 2.30 -4.57 -5.79
C ALA A 201 3.20 -5.82 -5.96
N VAL A 202 2.67 -7.00 -5.62
CA VAL A 202 3.37 -8.28 -5.79
C VAL A 202 3.62 -8.58 -7.27
N GLN A 203 2.61 -8.45 -8.13
CA GLN A 203 2.74 -8.66 -9.57
C GLN A 203 3.82 -7.76 -10.16
N LYS A 204 3.80 -6.46 -9.83
CA LYS A 204 4.81 -5.51 -10.30
C LYS A 204 6.23 -5.93 -9.90
N PHE A 205 6.41 -6.34 -8.64
CA PHE A 205 7.70 -6.83 -8.16
C PHE A 205 8.15 -8.10 -8.90
N LEU A 206 7.25 -9.06 -9.11
CA LEU A 206 7.53 -10.30 -9.83
C LEU A 206 7.87 -10.04 -11.30
N ASP A 207 7.18 -9.12 -11.97
CA ASP A 207 7.46 -8.75 -13.36
C ASP A 207 8.81 -8.06 -13.51
N GLU A 208 9.13 -7.12 -12.62
CA GLU A 208 10.43 -6.45 -12.61
C GLU A 208 11.57 -7.44 -12.34
N THR A 209 11.37 -8.37 -11.39
CA THR A 209 12.37 -9.39 -11.05
C THR A 209 12.57 -10.43 -12.14
N ALA A 210 11.49 -10.99 -12.69
CA ALA A 210 11.55 -11.92 -13.80
C ALA A 210 12.24 -11.30 -15.03
N THR A 211 11.86 -10.06 -15.39
CA THR A 211 12.49 -9.33 -16.49
C THR A 211 13.99 -9.11 -16.27
N ALA A 212 14.40 -8.82 -15.03
CA ALA A 212 15.80 -8.67 -14.71
C ALA A 212 16.56 -10.00 -14.83
N VAL A 213 15.99 -11.11 -14.37
CA VAL A 213 16.59 -12.45 -14.48
C VAL A 213 16.71 -12.88 -15.95
N GLU A 214 15.67 -12.67 -16.76
CA GLU A 214 15.69 -12.94 -18.21
C GLU A 214 16.83 -12.19 -18.90
N ARG A 215 17.01 -10.91 -18.58
CA ARG A 215 18.00 -10.03 -19.25
C ARG A 215 19.42 -10.19 -18.74
N ASN A 216 19.60 -10.42 -17.44
CA ASN A 216 20.88 -10.29 -16.75
C ASN A 216 21.35 -11.57 -16.05
N GLY A 217 20.50 -12.60 -15.97
CA GLY A 217 20.70 -13.76 -15.11
C GLY A 217 20.38 -13.45 -13.65
N TYR A 218 20.42 -14.47 -12.80
CA TYR A 218 20.21 -14.29 -11.36
C TYR A 218 21.53 -13.85 -10.70
N ALA A 219 21.75 -12.54 -10.65
CA ALA A 219 22.93 -11.94 -10.02
C ALA A 219 22.55 -11.15 -8.75
N CYS A 220 23.15 -11.54 -7.63
CA CYS A 220 22.93 -10.92 -6.32
C CYS A 220 24.02 -9.90 -6.04
N ARG A 221 23.65 -8.62 -5.94
CA ARG A 221 24.59 -7.59 -5.49
C ARG A 221 24.77 -7.60 -3.97
N GLU A 222 23.71 -7.92 -3.25
CA GLU A 222 23.70 -8.11 -1.80
C GLU A 222 22.81 -9.31 -1.48
N SER A 223 23.00 -9.88 -0.29
CA SER A 223 22.06 -10.85 0.27
C SER A 223 21.79 -10.53 1.74
N THR A 224 20.52 -10.47 2.11
CA THR A 224 20.08 -10.30 3.50
C THR A 224 19.50 -11.61 3.98
N GLU A 225 20.08 -12.20 5.02
CA GLU A 225 19.65 -13.52 5.54
C GLU A 225 19.63 -14.62 4.46
N GLY A 226 20.53 -14.53 3.49
CA GLY A 226 20.61 -15.46 2.36
C GLY A 226 19.55 -15.26 1.26
N ARG A 227 18.73 -14.20 1.36
CA ARG A 227 17.74 -13.77 0.36
C ARG A 227 18.32 -12.68 -0.54
N CYS A 228 18.06 -12.79 -1.83
CA CYS A 228 18.65 -11.91 -2.85
C CYS A 228 17.61 -11.15 -3.67
N MET A 229 16.46 -11.77 -3.95
CA MET A 229 15.32 -11.10 -4.58
C MET A 229 14.09 -11.39 -3.73
N TRP A 230 13.61 -10.40 -3.00
CA TRP A 230 12.44 -10.60 -2.14
C TRP A 230 11.67 -9.32 -1.86
N ILE A 231 10.39 -9.49 -1.53
CA ILE A 231 9.50 -8.44 -1.05
C ILE A 231 8.75 -8.92 0.18
N GLN A 232 8.58 -8.01 1.13
CA GLN A 232 7.79 -8.20 2.33
C GLN A 232 6.82 -7.04 2.51
N HIS A 233 5.55 -7.35 2.69
CA HIS A 233 4.53 -6.41 3.14
C HIS A 233 4.08 -6.79 4.55
N GLN A 234 4.19 -5.85 5.48
CA GLN A 234 3.76 -6.02 6.86
C GLN A 234 2.73 -4.95 7.18
N TYR A 235 1.47 -5.37 7.29
CA TYR A 235 0.38 -4.50 7.69
C TYR A 235 0.24 -4.45 9.21
N ASP A 236 0.08 -3.24 9.74
CA ASP A 236 -0.21 -2.93 11.14
C ASP A 236 -1.51 -2.12 11.21
N VAL A 237 -2.40 -2.47 12.15
CA VAL A 237 -3.63 -1.70 12.41
C VAL A 237 -3.30 -0.58 13.38
N LEU A 238 -3.48 0.66 12.95
CA LEU A 238 -3.21 1.86 13.77
C LEU A 238 -4.47 2.48 14.38
N LEU A 239 -5.62 2.26 13.73
CA LEU A 239 -6.95 2.58 14.27
C LEU A 239 -7.96 1.63 13.65
N ALA A 240 -8.90 1.16 14.46
CA ALA A 240 -10.09 0.48 13.99
C ALA A 240 -11.25 0.83 14.94
N THR A 241 -12.29 1.40 14.38
CA THR A 241 -13.58 1.71 15.03
C THR A 241 -14.70 1.14 14.17
N ASP A 242 -15.96 1.33 14.55
CA ASP A 242 -17.10 0.98 13.69
C ASP A 242 -17.11 1.73 12.33
N GLU A 243 -16.46 2.88 12.25
CA GLU A 243 -16.50 3.78 11.08
C GLU A 243 -15.17 3.93 10.37
N ILE A 244 -14.04 3.75 11.05
CA ILE A 244 -12.72 4.08 10.50
C ILE A 244 -11.77 2.90 10.67
N LEU A 245 -11.04 2.57 9.61
CA LEU A 245 -9.90 1.67 9.63
C LEU A 245 -8.66 2.39 9.10
N SER A 246 -7.60 2.46 9.87
CA SER A 246 -6.31 3.05 9.49
C SER A 246 -5.23 1.98 9.56
N LEU A 247 -4.61 1.69 8.43
CA LEU A 247 -3.61 0.65 8.25
C LEU A 247 -2.29 1.26 7.79
N ARG A 248 -1.21 0.80 8.39
CA ARG A 248 0.15 1.05 7.95
C ARG A 248 0.68 -0.19 7.28
N ASN A 249 1.27 -0.07 6.09
CA ASN A 249 2.00 -1.15 5.43
C ASN A 249 3.49 -0.80 5.37
N THR A 250 4.30 -1.49 6.17
CA THR A 250 5.75 -1.38 6.08
C THR A 250 6.24 -2.35 5.00
N VAL A 251 6.74 -1.80 3.89
CA VAL A 251 7.25 -2.57 2.76
C VAL A 251 8.77 -2.65 2.85
N ARG A 252 9.33 -3.85 2.79
CA ARG A 252 10.77 -4.10 2.67
C ARG A 252 11.01 -4.92 1.42
N ARG A 253 12.02 -4.56 0.62
CA ARG A 253 12.33 -5.30 -0.60
C ARG A 253 13.78 -5.19 -1.00
N LEU A 254 14.27 -6.25 -1.62
CA LEU A 254 15.53 -6.30 -2.32
C LEU A 254 15.25 -6.64 -3.79
N LEU A 255 15.39 -5.64 -4.66
CA LEU A 255 15.21 -5.77 -6.10
C LEU A 255 16.52 -6.20 -6.79
N PRO A 256 16.46 -6.72 -8.02
CA PRO A 256 17.66 -7.00 -8.79
C PRO A 256 18.43 -5.71 -9.10
N GLY A 257 19.74 -5.71 -8.82
CA GLY A 257 20.63 -4.62 -9.22
C GLY A 257 20.70 -3.42 -8.26
N ILE A 258 19.82 -3.33 -7.26
CA ILE A 258 19.93 -2.27 -6.23
C ILE A 258 21.07 -2.57 -5.25
N ALA A 259 21.67 -1.52 -4.68
CA ALA A 259 22.82 -1.62 -3.78
C ALA A 259 22.51 -2.26 -2.43
N GLY A 260 21.24 -2.33 -2.05
CA GLY A 260 20.83 -3.00 -0.82
C GLY A 260 19.34 -2.90 -0.57
N GLU A 261 18.93 -3.44 0.58
CA GLU A 261 17.53 -3.50 0.97
C GLU A 261 16.90 -2.10 1.02
N THR A 262 15.74 -1.96 0.41
CA THR A 262 14.93 -0.75 0.48
C THR A 262 13.73 -0.97 1.37
N SER A 263 13.33 0.07 2.08
CA SER A 263 12.12 0.06 2.89
C SER A 263 11.35 1.36 2.75
N GLU A 264 10.03 1.28 2.91
CA GLU A 264 9.14 2.43 2.93
C GLU A 264 7.86 2.13 3.71
N ILE A 265 7.16 3.18 4.16
CA ILE A 265 5.81 3.09 4.69
C ILE A 265 4.81 3.52 3.62
N LEU A 266 3.81 2.66 3.38
CA LEU A 266 2.57 3.00 2.71
C LEU A 266 1.44 3.06 3.75
N THR A 267 0.40 3.84 3.47
CA THR A 267 -0.68 4.08 4.42
C THR A 267 -2.01 3.99 3.72
N GLU A 268 -2.98 3.31 4.35
CA GLU A 268 -4.33 3.17 3.83
C GLU A 268 -5.31 3.47 4.95
N THR A 269 -6.18 4.46 4.76
CA THR A 269 -7.25 4.78 5.71
C THR A 269 -8.59 4.66 5.00
N PHE A 270 -9.55 3.98 5.61
CA PHE A 270 -10.87 3.70 5.03
C PHE A 270 -11.98 4.14 5.96
N ASP A 271 -13.05 4.63 5.35
CA ASP A 271 -14.37 4.72 5.95
C ASP A 271 -15.07 3.36 5.80
N LEU A 272 -15.33 2.69 6.92
CA LEU A 272 -15.99 1.39 7.00
C LEU A 272 -17.50 1.45 6.79
N SER A 273 -18.11 2.64 6.81
CA SER A 273 -19.52 2.83 6.49
C SER A 273 -19.78 2.86 4.99
N THR A 274 -18.79 3.29 4.19
CA THR A 274 -18.87 3.40 2.72
C THR A 274 -17.94 2.43 1.96
N GLY A 275 -16.91 1.92 2.63
CA GLY A 275 -15.82 1.13 2.03
C GLY A 275 -14.90 1.94 1.13
N GLN A 276 -14.89 3.28 1.26
CA GLN A 276 -14.05 4.18 0.47
C GLN A 276 -12.77 4.55 1.21
N PRO A 277 -11.66 4.79 0.47
CA PRO A 277 -10.46 5.35 1.06
C PRO A 277 -10.71 6.81 1.45
N ILE A 278 -10.16 7.21 2.60
CA ILE A 278 -10.13 8.59 3.10
C ILE A 278 -8.79 9.21 2.64
N GLN A 279 -8.86 10.32 1.92
CA GLN A 279 -7.68 11.10 1.54
C GLN A 279 -7.32 12.10 2.63
N VAL A 280 -6.06 12.56 2.64
CA VAL A 280 -5.61 13.56 3.63
C VAL A 280 -6.44 14.84 3.55
N THR A 281 -6.87 15.23 2.33
CA THR A 281 -7.74 16.39 2.09
C THR A 281 -9.10 16.27 2.76
N ASP A 282 -9.59 15.05 2.97
CA ASP A 282 -10.92 14.80 3.54
C ASP A 282 -10.92 15.00 5.08
N LEU A 283 -9.74 15.10 5.69
CA LEU A 283 -9.61 15.36 7.13
C LEU A 283 -9.83 16.83 7.48
N PHE A 284 -9.63 17.74 6.53
CA PHE A 284 -9.51 19.17 6.79
C PHE A 284 -10.60 19.99 6.11
N ASP A 285 -10.95 21.13 6.69
CA ASP A 285 -11.86 22.09 6.08
C ASP A 285 -11.15 22.76 4.88
N PRO A 286 -11.67 22.59 3.66
CA PRO A 286 -11.03 23.11 2.44
C PRO A 286 -11.02 24.65 2.36
N THR A 287 -11.76 25.34 3.24
CA THR A 287 -11.76 26.80 3.33
C THR A 287 -10.62 27.36 4.20
N THR A 288 -9.89 26.49 4.90
CA THR A 288 -8.79 26.84 5.79
C THR A 288 -7.43 26.61 5.13
N ASP A 289 -6.38 27.26 5.65
CA ASP A 289 -5.00 27.05 5.21
C ASP A 289 -4.34 25.85 5.92
N TRP A 290 -5.04 24.71 5.91
CA TRP A 290 -4.63 23.52 6.66
C TRP A 290 -3.27 22.97 6.21
N VAL A 291 -2.91 23.11 4.93
CA VAL A 291 -1.64 22.61 4.40
C VAL A 291 -0.46 23.33 5.05
N ALA A 292 -0.56 24.66 5.19
CA ALA A 292 0.46 25.46 5.86
C ALA A 292 0.53 25.14 7.36
N ALA A 293 -0.61 24.90 8.01
CA ALA A 293 -0.68 24.51 9.41
C ALA A 293 -0.01 23.15 9.66
N VAL A 294 -0.36 22.13 8.87
CA VAL A 294 0.25 20.79 8.96
C VAL A 294 1.75 20.86 8.67
N SER A 295 2.17 21.63 7.65
CA SER A 295 3.60 21.80 7.33
C SER A 295 4.37 22.42 8.48
N THR A 296 3.83 23.48 9.10
CA THR A 296 4.46 24.14 10.25
C THR A 296 4.64 23.15 11.41
N GLU A 297 3.60 22.40 11.72
CA GLU A 297 3.57 21.47 12.85
C GLU A 297 4.43 20.22 12.60
N ALA A 298 4.51 19.76 11.35
CA ALA A 298 5.39 18.69 10.92
C ALA A 298 6.86 19.12 10.97
N GLN A 299 7.20 20.29 10.45
CA GLN A 299 8.58 20.80 10.47
C GLN A 299 9.09 21.03 11.89
N ALA A 300 8.25 21.58 12.79
CA ALA A 300 8.61 21.77 14.20
C ALA A 300 8.92 20.45 14.91
N ARG A 301 8.19 19.37 14.60
CA ARG A 301 8.48 18.02 15.12
C ARG A 301 9.73 17.43 14.52
N LEU A 302 9.85 17.45 13.19
CA LEU A 302 11.01 16.90 12.49
C LEU A 302 12.32 17.55 12.94
N GLU A 303 12.29 18.83 13.32
CA GLU A 303 13.46 19.51 13.89
C GLU A 303 13.98 18.89 15.19
N LEU A 304 13.11 18.24 15.97
CA LEU A 304 13.47 17.56 17.21
C LEU A 304 14.00 16.14 16.96
N GLU A 305 13.85 15.62 15.74
CA GLU A 305 14.14 14.24 15.40
C GLU A 305 15.58 14.08 14.86
N PRO A 306 16.45 13.30 15.53
CA PRO A 306 17.87 13.19 15.18
C PRO A 306 18.13 12.45 13.86
N TRP A 307 17.12 11.78 13.31
CA TRP A 307 17.17 11.05 12.05
C TRP A 307 16.83 11.92 10.83
N THR A 308 16.45 13.18 11.04
CA THR A 308 16.14 14.10 9.93
C THR A 308 17.36 14.92 9.51
N ASP A 309 17.31 15.47 8.30
CA ASP A 309 18.30 16.44 7.82
C ASP A 309 17.63 17.62 7.09
N GLN A 310 18.42 18.46 6.41
CA GLN A 310 17.94 19.65 5.68
C GLN A 310 16.80 19.36 4.70
N ARG A 311 16.68 18.12 4.20
CA ARG A 311 15.59 17.72 3.29
C ARG A 311 14.21 17.87 3.92
N ARG A 312 14.09 17.81 5.25
CA ARG A 312 12.83 18.02 5.98
C ARG A 312 12.10 19.31 5.60
N VAL A 313 12.83 20.37 5.22
CA VAL A 313 12.24 21.65 4.82
C VAL A 313 11.41 21.51 3.55
N ALA A 314 11.91 20.77 2.56
CA ALA A 314 11.19 20.50 1.32
C ALA A 314 10.19 19.34 1.50
N GLY A 315 10.62 18.23 2.10
CA GLY A 315 9.81 17.02 2.25
C GLY A 315 8.62 17.13 3.21
N ALA A 316 8.61 18.15 4.08
CA ALA A 316 7.46 18.54 4.89
C ALA A 316 7.03 19.99 4.59
N GLY A 317 7.35 20.51 3.40
CA GLY A 317 6.90 21.82 2.93
C GLY A 317 5.38 21.87 2.70
N PRO A 318 4.79 23.06 2.47
CA PRO A 318 3.35 23.28 2.41
C PRO A 318 2.72 22.81 1.08
N GLU A 319 2.91 21.54 0.76
CA GLU A 319 2.29 20.85 -0.36
C GLU A 319 1.50 19.65 0.16
N ALA A 320 0.21 19.54 -0.18
CA ALA A 320 -0.66 18.48 0.34
C ALA A 320 -0.11 17.07 0.08
N ILE A 321 0.59 16.87 -1.04
CA ILE A 321 1.21 15.59 -1.42
C ILE A 321 2.26 15.11 -0.41
N ASN A 322 2.93 16.02 0.30
CA ASN A 322 3.90 15.68 1.34
C ASN A 322 3.24 14.98 2.54
N PHE A 323 1.93 15.17 2.72
CA PHE A 323 1.14 14.62 3.83
C PHE A 323 0.18 13.52 3.39
N ALA A 324 0.28 13.05 2.14
CA ALA A 324 -0.57 11.98 1.61
C ALA A 324 -0.36 10.63 2.33
N ARG A 325 0.81 10.43 2.96
CA ARG A 325 1.11 9.24 3.76
C ARG A 325 0.78 9.50 5.24
N PHE A 326 -0.45 9.23 5.62
CA PHE A 326 -0.95 9.48 6.96
C PHE A 326 -1.71 8.29 7.53
N ASN A 327 -1.75 8.20 8.85
CA ASN A 327 -2.62 7.28 9.57
C ASN A 327 -3.31 8.00 10.72
N LEU A 328 -4.60 7.71 10.90
CA LEU A 328 -5.33 8.09 12.09
C LEU A 328 -5.03 7.11 13.22
N THR A 329 -4.96 7.62 14.46
CA THR A 329 -4.84 6.88 15.72
C THR A 329 -5.70 7.54 16.79
N HIS A 330 -5.87 6.92 17.96
CA HIS A 330 -6.46 7.63 19.11
C HIS A 330 -5.53 8.73 19.69
N GLY A 331 -4.23 8.70 19.39
CA GLY A 331 -3.25 9.63 19.96
C GLY A 331 -2.93 10.85 19.09
N GLY A 332 -3.38 10.86 17.83
CA GLY A 332 -3.11 11.94 16.88
C GLY A 332 -2.95 11.45 15.43
N LEU A 333 -2.68 12.41 14.55
CA LEU A 333 -2.37 12.20 13.15
C LEU A 333 -0.91 11.76 13.01
N VAL A 334 -0.68 10.52 12.59
CA VAL A 334 0.65 10.00 12.29
C VAL A 334 0.99 10.34 10.86
N LEU A 335 2.14 10.99 10.64
CA LEU A 335 2.67 11.30 9.32
C LEU A 335 3.91 10.46 9.02
N SER A 336 3.85 9.73 7.92
CA SER A 336 4.99 9.07 7.31
C SER A 336 5.40 9.83 6.06
N PHE A 337 6.63 9.64 5.60
CA PHE A 337 7.18 10.43 4.50
C PHE A 337 7.71 9.54 3.38
N ALA A 338 7.73 10.07 2.15
CA ALA A 338 8.33 9.37 1.03
C ALA A 338 9.82 9.09 1.29
N PRO A 339 10.37 7.98 0.75
CA PRO A 339 11.79 7.69 0.93
C PRO A 339 12.67 8.86 0.53
N PHE A 340 13.68 9.14 1.35
CA PHE A 340 14.63 10.24 1.13
C PHE A 340 14.06 11.67 1.18
N SER A 341 12.79 11.89 1.52
CA SER A 341 12.22 13.24 1.51
C SER A 341 12.53 14.06 2.76
N VAL A 342 12.73 13.43 3.92
CA VAL A 342 12.99 14.12 5.20
C VAL A 342 14.29 13.69 5.89
N GLY A 343 14.91 12.59 5.43
CA GLY A 343 16.10 11.98 6.04
C GLY A 343 16.78 10.92 5.15
N GLY A 344 17.85 10.29 5.65
CA GLY A 344 18.70 9.33 4.92
C GLY A 344 18.07 7.96 4.59
N SER A 345 18.88 7.07 3.99
CA SER A 345 18.44 5.72 3.56
C SER A 345 17.91 4.83 4.69
N GLY A 346 18.28 5.09 5.94
CA GLY A 346 17.85 4.33 7.12
C GLY A 346 16.60 4.85 7.83
N THR A 347 15.94 5.90 7.30
CA THR A 347 14.89 6.62 8.03
C THR A 347 13.52 6.50 7.37
N ASN A 348 13.40 5.73 6.29
CA ASN A 348 12.20 5.62 5.46
C ASN A 348 11.02 4.89 6.13
N THR A 349 11.24 4.33 7.33
CA THR A 349 10.23 3.66 8.16
C THR A 349 9.95 4.40 9.47
N LEU A 350 10.41 5.64 9.56
CA LEU A 350 10.17 6.53 10.70
C LEU A 350 9.00 7.47 10.40
N SER A 351 8.38 7.98 11.45
CA SER A 351 7.17 8.80 11.37
C SER A 351 7.12 9.75 12.55
N ILE A 352 6.35 10.83 12.41
CA ILE A 352 6.04 11.76 13.50
C ILE A 352 4.56 11.67 13.84
N THR A 353 4.17 12.14 15.03
CA THR A 353 2.77 12.24 15.42
C THR A 353 2.41 13.69 15.74
N ILE A 354 1.38 14.21 15.08
CA ILE A 354 0.77 15.51 15.39
C ILE A 354 -0.47 15.26 16.27
N PRO A 355 -0.49 15.72 17.53
CA PRO A 355 -1.67 15.66 18.37
C PRO A 355 -2.83 16.43 17.72
N TYR A 356 -4.05 15.90 17.79
CA TYR A 356 -5.22 16.55 17.19
C TYR A 356 -5.43 18.01 17.62
N PRO A 357 -5.24 18.38 18.91
CA PRO A 357 -5.41 19.77 19.36
C PRO A 357 -4.47 20.78 18.69
N ALA A 358 -3.33 20.33 18.14
CA ALA A 358 -2.40 21.22 17.47
C ALA A 358 -2.93 21.76 16.13
N LEU A 359 -3.97 21.14 15.58
CA LEU A 359 -4.61 21.51 14.32
C LEU A 359 -6.10 21.87 14.52
N ASP A 360 -6.48 22.22 15.76
CA ASP A 360 -7.83 22.71 16.05
C ASP A 360 -8.17 23.94 15.19
N GLY A 361 -9.38 23.95 14.64
CA GLY A 361 -9.84 24.97 13.71
C GLY A 361 -9.51 24.71 12.23
N TYR A 362 -8.71 23.68 11.92
CA TYR A 362 -8.45 23.25 10.54
C TYR A 362 -9.19 21.96 10.16
N TRP A 363 -9.66 21.17 11.13
CA TRP A 363 -10.38 19.92 10.88
C TRP A 363 -11.72 20.16 10.18
N ALA A 364 -12.09 19.25 9.27
CA ALA A 364 -13.40 19.26 8.65
C ALA A 364 -14.50 19.03 9.71
N VAL A 365 -15.54 19.85 9.70
CA VAL A 365 -16.67 19.72 10.63
C VAL A 365 -17.42 18.42 10.35
N GLY A 366 -17.50 17.53 11.34
CA GLY A 366 -18.11 16.21 11.18
C GLY A 366 -17.28 15.25 10.30
N GLY A 367 -16.02 15.59 10.02
CA GLY A 367 -15.11 14.73 9.27
C GLY A 367 -14.54 13.58 10.12
N PRO A 368 -13.64 12.76 9.54
CA PRO A 368 -13.13 11.53 10.17
C PRO A 368 -12.43 11.73 11.52
N VAL A 369 -11.89 12.92 11.77
CA VAL A 369 -11.21 13.24 13.05
C VAL A 369 -12.20 13.64 14.14
N ALA A 370 -13.41 14.08 13.79
CA ALA A 370 -14.41 14.57 14.75
C ALA A 370 -14.89 13.47 15.72
N SER A 371 -14.80 12.20 15.34
CA SER A 371 -15.13 11.05 16.19
C SER A 371 -13.96 10.54 17.03
N LEU A 372 -12.75 11.12 16.88
CA LEU A 372 -11.51 10.67 17.51
C LEU A 372 -10.98 11.64 18.58
N GLY A 373 -11.51 12.87 18.63
CA GLY A 373 -11.09 13.96 19.51
C GLY A 373 -11.89 14.09 20.80
#